data_AF-A0A6A3B9A4-F1
#
_entry.id   AF-A0A6A3B9A4-F1
#
_cell.length_a   1.000
_cell.length_b   1.000
_cell.length_c   1.000
_cell.angle_alpha   90.00
_cell.angle_beta   90.00
_cell.angle_gamma   90.00
#
_symmetry.space_group_name_H-M   'P 1'
#
loop_
_entity.id
_entity.type
_entity.pdbx_description
1 polymer ?
#
loop_
_entity_poly.entity_id
_entity_poly.type
_entity_poly.pdbx_seq_one_letter_code
_entity_poly.pdbx_strand_id
1 'polypeptide(L)'
;MDRYVHTESVSLPHWRAKTVPNVAVTWHGIWYEIMHSKLFEELVFNSQETTPRSVGELHEAMPRLVDEIQFFPSYTQHICISKSAGEVLVNIYQLPQRNVHVILNGVDQTKFVLDPVSGAKFRRKHTFSKISEAHPGVHLLVAGSGPWGKRYAELGSNVKVLGALEPSELSNFYNAIDVFVNPTLRPQGLDLTLMEAMHCGKPVLTPNYPSIVGTVVVNQTFGYTFHPM
;
A
#
# COMPACT_ATOMS: atom_id res chain seq x y z
N MET A 1 -24.58 20.38 -20.41
CA MET A 1 -23.18 20.17 -20.01
C MET A 1 -23.21 18.96 -19.10
N ASP A 2 -22.73 17.81 -19.58
CA ASP A 2 -22.74 16.58 -18.80
C ASP A 2 -21.79 16.73 -17.61
N ARG A 3 -22.33 16.51 -16.41
CA ARG A 3 -21.55 16.57 -15.17
C ARG A 3 -21.14 15.15 -14.82
N TYR A 4 -19.86 14.94 -14.58
CA TYR A 4 -19.31 13.68 -14.09
C TYR A 4 -19.01 13.83 -12.60
N VAL A 5 -19.33 12.80 -11.82
CA VAL A 5 -19.05 12.76 -10.39
C VAL A 5 -18.12 11.61 -10.10
N HIS A 6 -17.02 11.89 -9.41
CA HIS A 6 -16.10 10.88 -8.92
C HIS A 6 -16.12 10.87 -7.40
N THR A 7 -16.21 9.69 -6.80
CA THR A 7 -16.07 9.45 -5.37
C THR A 7 -14.98 8.42 -5.09
N GLU A 8 -14.15 8.69 -4.09
CA GLU A 8 -13.17 7.75 -3.57
C GLU A 8 -13.81 6.93 -2.43
N SER A 9 -13.52 5.62 -2.37
CA SER A 9 -13.87 4.68 -1.28
C SER A 9 -15.17 5.00 -0.53
N VAL A 10 -16.30 4.91 -1.24
CA VAL A 10 -17.68 5.16 -0.74
C VAL A 10 -17.95 6.53 -0.07
N SER A 11 -17.10 7.55 -0.30
CA SER A 11 -17.30 8.92 0.21
C SER A 11 -18.66 9.54 -0.18
N LEU A 12 -19.22 9.15 -1.32
CA LEU A 12 -20.60 9.44 -1.69
C LEU A 12 -21.52 8.35 -1.14
N PRO A 13 -22.50 8.68 -0.26
CA PRO A 13 -23.44 7.69 0.23
C PRO A 13 -24.21 7.00 -0.91
N HIS A 14 -24.34 5.68 -0.85
CA HIS A 14 -24.92 4.86 -1.92
C HIS A 14 -26.34 5.29 -2.33
N TRP A 15 -27.17 5.73 -1.37
CA TRP A 15 -28.53 6.22 -1.67
C TRP A 15 -28.52 7.49 -2.52
N ARG A 16 -27.45 8.30 -2.45
CA ARG A 16 -27.23 9.46 -3.33
C ARG A 16 -26.58 9.03 -4.64
N ALA A 17 -25.68 8.05 -4.63
CA ALA A 17 -25.04 7.55 -5.85
C ALA A 17 -26.08 7.08 -6.89
N LYS A 18 -27.17 6.44 -6.43
CA LYS A 18 -28.29 6.00 -7.30
C LYS A 18 -28.98 7.12 -8.06
N THR A 19 -28.97 8.34 -7.54
CA THR A 19 -29.67 9.49 -8.15
C THR A 19 -28.74 10.42 -8.92
N VAL A 20 -27.42 10.15 -8.89
CA VAL A 20 -26.41 10.94 -9.59
C VAL A 20 -26.13 10.29 -10.95
N PRO A 21 -26.48 10.96 -12.08
CA PRO A 21 -26.07 10.49 -13.39
C PRO A 21 -24.54 10.61 -13.54
N ASN A 22 -23.93 9.67 -14.28
CA ASN A 22 -22.49 9.66 -14.59
C ASN A 22 -21.57 9.66 -13.36
N VAL A 23 -21.81 8.73 -12.42
CA VAL A 23 -20.98 8.54 -11.23
C VAL A 23 -19.96 7.40 -11.40
N ALA A 24 -18.71 7.69 -11.12
CA ALA A 24 -17.62 6.73 -11.01
C ALA A 24 -17.11 6.64 -9.57
N VAL A 25 -16.75 5.44 -9.14
CA VAL A 25 -16.24 5.18 -7.78
C VAL A 25 -14.89 4.48 -7.84
N THR A 26 -13.95 4.89 -6.99
CA THR A 26 -12.64 4.23 -6.87
C THR A 26 -12.62 3.18 -5.77
N TRP A 27 -12.04 2.01 -6.06
CA TRP A 27 -11.90 0.86 -5.18
C TRP A 27 -10.44 0.50 -4.94
N HIS A 28 -10.13 0.25 -3.66
CA HIS A 28 -8.80 -0.14 -3.21
C HIS A 28 -8.66 -1.65 -2.98
N GLY A 29 -9.78 -2.37 -2.80
CA GLY A 29 -9.79 -3.81 -2.51
C GLY A 29 -9.42 -4.17 -1.06
N ILE A 30 -9.30 -3.18 -0.16
CA ILE A 30 -8.79 -3.34 1.20
C ILE A 30 -9.61 -4.34 2.01
N TRP A 31 -10.96 -4.26 1.98
CA TRP A 31 -11.79 -5.16 2.77
C TRP A 31 -11.71 -6.61 2.31
N TYR A 32 -11.64 -6.84 0.99
CA TYR A 32 -11.41 -8.18 0.45
C TYR A 32 -10.05 -8.73 0.89
N GLU A 33 -8.98 -7.93 0.78
CA GLU A 33 -7.63 -8.34 1.21
C GLU A 33 -7.55 -8.64 2.72
N ILE A 34 -8.21 -7.83 3.55
CA ILE A 34 -8.31 -8.06 5.00
C ILE A 34 -9.05 -9.38 5.27
N MET A 35 -10.21 -9.59 4.64
CA MET A 35 -11.02 -10.79 4.86
C MET A 35 -10.29 -12.05 4.38
N HIS A 36 -9.65 -11.99 3.22
CA HIS A 36 -8.87 -13.11 2.69
C HIS A 36 -7.68 -13.44 3.61
N SER A 37 -6.92 -12.43 4.04
CA SER A 37 -5.77 -12.62 4.95
C SER A 37 -6.21 -13.26 6.27
N LYS A 38 -7.24 -12.70 6.91
CA LYS A 38 -7.77 -13.20 8.20
C LYS A 38 -8.31 -14.63 8.09
N LEU A 39 -9.01 -14.95 7.00
CA LEU A 39 -9.52 -16.30 6.77
C LEU A 39 -8.36 -17.31 6.63
N PHE A 40 -7.32 -16.94 5.90
CA PHE A 40 -6.16 -17.82 5.71
C PHE A 40 -5.37 -18.01 7.00
N GLU A 41 -5.14 -16.94 7.75
CA GLU A 41 -4.53 -17.03 9.09
C GLU A 41 -5.33 -17.99 9.98
N GLU A 42 -6.66 -17.86 10.04
CA GLU A 42 -7.47 -18.74 10.86
C GLU A 42 -7.38 -20.22 10.42
N LEU A 43 -7.46 -20.49 9.11
CA LEU A 43 -7.39 -21.86 8.58
C LEU A 43 -6.01 -22.51 8.79
N VAL A 44 -4.92 -21.74 8.67
CA VAL A 44 -3.56 -22.25 8.86
C VAL A 44 -3.22 -22.42 10.34
N PHE A 45 -3.52 -21.43 11.19
CA PHE A 45 -3.14 -21.47 12.60
C PHE A 45 -4.01 -22.43 13.44
N ASN A 46 -5.30 -22.59 13.12
CA ASN A 46 -6.15 -23.58 13.82
C ASN A 46 -5.75 -25.03 13.50
N SER A 47 -4.88 -25.27 12.51
CA SER A 47 -4.32 -26.60 12.24
C SER A 47 -3.11 -26.96 13.12
N GLN A 48 -2.54 -26.00 13.86
CA GLN A 48 -1.27 -26.17 14.59
C GLN A 48 -1.30 -25.87 16.10
N GLU A 49 -2.33 -25.20 16.63
CA GLU A 49 -2.46 -24.91 18.08
C GLU A 49 -3.77 -25.45 18.71
N THR A 50 -3.71 -25.87 19.98
CA THR A 50 -4.83 -26.42 20.78
C THR A 50 -5.73 -25.35 21.42
N THR A 51 -5.43 -24.07 21.26
CA THR A 51 -6.24 -22.95 21.79
C THR A 51 -6.84 -22.13 20.65
N PRO A 52 -8.18 -22.05 20.51
CA PRO A 52 -8.80 -21.22 19.49
C PRO A 52 -8.43 -19.74 19.71
N ARG A 53 -7.78 -19.12 18.72
CA ARG A 53 -7.68 -17.66 18.67
C ARG A 53 -9.07 -17.05 18.43
N SER A 54 -9.30 -15.85 18.94
CA SER A 54 -10.64 -15.25 18.94
C SER A 54 -11.13 -14.95 17.50
N VAL A 55 -12.26 -15.53 17.11
CA VAL A 55 -12.99 -15.28 15.85
C VAL A 55 -13.48 -13.82 15.72
N GLY A 56 -13.31 -13.00 16.77
CA GLY A 56 -13.78 -11.62 16.83
C GLY A 56 -13.30 -10.76 15.65
N GLU A 57 -12.08 -10.97 15.18
CA GLU A 57 -11.51 -10.18 14.09
C GLU A 57 -12.13 -10.45 12.71
N LEU A 58 -12.55 -11.69 12.42
CA LEU A 58 -13.32 -12.02 11.21
C LEU A 58 -14.76 -11.51 11.34
N HIS A 59 -15.35 -11.67 12.52
CA HIS A 59 -16.71 -11.20 12.81
C HIS A 59 -16.84 -9.67 12.67
N GLU A 60 -15.77 -8.91 12.94
CA GLU A 60 -15.73 -7.46 12.74
C GLU A 60 -15.55 -7.03 11.28
N ALA A 61 -14.77 -7.78 10.50
CA ALA A 61 -14.46 -7.43 9.11
C ALA A 61 -15.59 -7.83 8.14
N MET A 62 -16.32 -8.91 8.45
CA MET A 62 -17.37 -9.45 7.59
C MET A 62 -18.53 -8.47 7.32
N PRO A 63 -19.13 -7.78 8.32
CA PRO A 63 -20.18 -6.81 8.06
C PRO A 63 -19.72 -5.68 7.12
N ARG A 64 -18.49 -5.19 7.30
CA ARG A 64 -17.94 -4.10 6.48
C ARG A 64 -17.70 -4.54 5.03
N LEU A 65 -17.22 -5.77 4.83
CA LEU A 65 -17.09 -6.33 3.48
C LEU A 65 -18.47 -6.52 2.83
N VAL A 66 -19.45 -7.06 3.57
CA VAL A 66 -20.81 -7.27 3.06
C VAL A 66 -21.45 -5.93 2.68
N ASP A 67 -21.32 -4.92 3.53
CA ASP A 67 -21.78 -3.57 3.24
C ASP A 67 -21.14 -3.05 1.95
N GLU A 68 -19.81 -3.13 1.81
CA GLU A 68 -19.10 -2.73 0.59
C GLU A 68 -19.67 -3.42 -0.66
N ILE A 69 -19.88 -4.74 -0.59
CA ILE A 69 -20.39 -5.56 -1.70
C ILE A 69 -21.84 -5.21 -2.07
N GLN A 70 -22.71 -5.03 -1.07
CA GLN A 70 -24.13 -4.75 -1.28
C GLN A 70 -24.35 -3.47 -2.10
N PHE A 71 -23.40 -2.54 -2.09
CA PHE A 71 -23.56 -1.26 -2.76
C PHE A 71 -22.97 -1.20 -4.17
N PHE A 72 -22.15 -2.16 -4.61
CA PHE A 72 -21.58 -2.14 -5.96
C PHE A 72 -22.61 -1.94 -7.08
N PRO A 73 -23.81 -2.57 -7.05
CA PRO A 73 -24.82 -2.35 -8.09
C PRO A 73 -25.37 -0.92 -8.16
N SER A 74 -25.13 -0.10 -7.13
CA SER A 74 -25.57 1.31 -7.10
C SER A 74 -24.67 2.23 -7.92
N TYR A 75 -23.51 1.75 -8.36
CA TYR A 75 -22.56 2.51 -9.17
C TYR A 75 -22.53 1.98 -10.60
N THR A 76 -22.33 2.90 -11.55
CA THR A 76 -22.32 2.54 -12.98
C THR A 76 -20.92 2.29 -13.52
N GLN A 77 -19.91 2.96 -12.95
CA GLN A 77 -18.51 2.85 -13.35
C GLN A 77 -17.65 2.65 -12.10
N HIS A 78 -16.74 1.67 -12.17
CA HIS A 78 -15.86 1.26 -11.08
C HIS A 78 -14.41 1.44 -11.54
N ILE A 79 -13.63 2.19 -10.79
CA ILE A 79 -12.22 2.43 -11.04
C ILE A 79 -11.42 1.66 -9.98
N CYS A 80 -10.60 0.70 -10.38
CA CYS A 80 -9.76 -0.07 -9.49
C CYS A 80 -8.33 0.45 -9.57
N ILE A 81 -7.71 0.71 -8.41
CA ILE A 81 -6.32 1.19 -8.36
C ILE A 81 -5.28 0.07 -8.44
N SER A 82 -5.71 -1.18 -8.54
CA SER A 82 -4.84 -2.35 -8.72
C SER A 82 -5.50 -3.37 -9.64
N LYS A 83 -4.68 -4.23 -10.26
CA LYS A 83 -5.20 -5.33 -11.08
C LYS A 83 -6.02 -6.31 -10.25
N SER A 84 -5.54 -6.65 -9.06
CA SER A 84 -6.24 -7.56 -8.14
C SER A 84 -7.63 -7.05 -7.78
N ALA A 85 -7.79 -5.75 -7.48
CA ALA A 85 -9.09 -5.17 -7.18
C ALA A 85 -10.03 -5.25 -8.40
N GLY A 86 -9.52 -5.03 -9.62
CA GLY A 86 -10.28 -5.24 -10.85
C GLY A 86 -10.74 -6.69 -11.04
N GLU A 87 -9.84 -7.64 -10.82
CA GLU A 87 -10.13 -9.08 -10.91
C GLU A 87 -11.15 -9.52 -9.87
N VAL A 88 -11.06 -9.02 -8.63
CA VAL A 88 -12.06 -9.30 -7.58
C VAL A 88 -13.44 -8.78 -7.99
N LEU A 89 -13.51 -7.54 -8.47
CA LEU A 89 -14.78 -6.93 -8.88
C LEU A 89 -15.47 -7.70 -10.03
N VAL A 90 -14.71 -8.17 -11.02
CA VAL A 90 -15.25 -8.90 -12.17
C VAL A 90 -15.48 -10.37 -11.84
N ASN A 91 -14.48 -11.07 -11.30
CA ASN A 91 -14.50 -12.53 -11.19
C ASN A 91 -15.20 -13.03 -9.92
N ILE A 92 -15.21 -12.23 -8.85
CA ILE A 92 -15.80 -12.63 -7.56
C ILE A 92 -17.16 -11.96 -7.39
N TYR A 93 -17.21 -10.64 -7.57
CA TYR A 93 -18.45 -9.88 -7.43
C TYR A 93 -19.30 -9.85 -8.70
N GLN A 94 -18.83 -10.47 -9.79
CA GLN A 94 -19.59 -10.67 -11.02
C GLN A 94 -20.10 -9.36 -11.65
N LEU A 95 -19.36 -8.26 -11.44
CA LEU A 95 -19.67 -6.99 -12.09
C LEU A 95 -19.35 -7.06 -13.59
N PRO A 96 -20.16 -6.43 -14.47
CA PRO A 96 -19.87 -6.42 -15.89
C PRO A 96 -18.50 -5.79 -16.18
N GLN A 97 -17.62 -6.50 -16.89
CA GLN A 97 -16.27 -6.02 -17.22
C GLN A 97 -16.27 -4.62 -17.87
N ARG A 98 -17.27 -4.31 -18.71
CA ARG A 98 -17.43 -2.98 -19.33
C ARG A 98 -17.62 -1.82 -18.33
N ASN A 99 -17.98 -2.11 -17.09
CA ASN A 99 -18.17 -1.14 -16.01
C ASN A 99 -16.94 -1.04 -15.09
N VAL A 100 -15.94 -1.92 -15.25
CA VAL A 100 -14.77 -2.01 -14.37
C VAL A 100 -13.52 -1.61 -15.14
N HIS A 101 -12.79 -0.61 -14.61
CA HIS A 101 -11.61 -0.03 -15.23
C HIS A 101 -10.45 -0.08 -14.24
N VAL A 102 -9.30 -0.61 -14.64
CA VAL A 102 -8.09 -0.54 -13.81
C VAL A 102 -7.33 0.74 -14.18
N ILE A 103 -7.32 1.72 -13.28
CA ILE A 103 -6.60 2.98 -13.44
C ILE A 103 -5.75 3.17 -12.18
N LEU A 104 -4.45 2.96 -12.33
CA LEU A 104 -3.51 3.11 -11.23
C LEU A 104 -3.39 4.59 -10.83
N ASN A 105 -3.09 4.82 -9.56
CA ASN A 105 -2.73 6.15 -9.11
C ASN A 105 -1.44 6.62 -9.77
N GLY A 106 -1.36 7.91 -10.08
CA GLY A 106 -0.17 8.52 -10.64
C GLY A 106 0.82 9.00 -9.57
N VAL A 107 2.10 9.09 -9.95
CA VAL A 107 3.15 9.76 -9.18
C VAL A 107 3.54 11.05 -9.90
N ASP A 108 3.83 12.11 -9.14
CA ASP A 108 4.31 13.38 -9.69
C ASP A 108 5.75 13.24 -10.21
N GLN A 109 5.88 13.04 -11.51
CA GLN A 109 7.15 12.79 -12.19
C GLN A 109 8.06 14.04 -12.25
N THR A 110 7.57 15.22 -11.85
CA THR A 110 8.44 16.40 -11.73
C THR A 110 9.09 16.50 -10.36
N LYS A 111 8.51 15.84 -9.35
CA LYS A 111 9.02 15.81 -7.97
C LYS A 111 9.85 14.58 -7.66
N PHE A 112 9.40 13.41 -8.08
CA PHE A 112 10.07 12.14 -7.83
C PHE A 112 10.86 11.75 -9.08
N VAL A 113 12.14 12.11 -9.07
CA VAL A 113 13.08 11.87 -10.17
C VAL A 113 14.38 11.38 -9.58
N LEU A 114 15.07 10.49 -10.29
CA LEU A 114 16.42 10.09 -9.96
C LEU A 114 17.36 11.31 -9.96
N ASP A 115 17.85 11.66 -8.78
CA ASP A 115 18.84 12.70 -8.52
C ASP A 115 19.88 12.20 -7.50
N PRO A 116 20.99 11.61 -8.00
CA PRO A 116 22.06 11.11 -7.14
C PRO A 116 22.75 12.23 -6.33
N VAL A 117 22.72 13.47 -6.81
CA VAL A 117 23.41 14.61 -6.17
C VAL A 117 22.65 15.04 -4.92
N SER A 118 21.32 15.16 -5.02
CA SER A 118 20.47 15.45 -3.86
C SER A 118 20.53 14.33 -2.83
N GLY A 119 20.50 13.08 -3.28
CA GLY A 119 20.67 11.91 -2.42
C GLY A 119 21.99 11.95 -1.64
N ALA A 120 23.12 12.19 -2.32
CA ALA A 120 24.42 12.33 -1.66
C ALA A 120 24.46 13.49 -0.65
N LYS A 121 23.81 14.62 -0.96
CA LYS A 121 23.67 15.76 -0.03
C LYS A 121 22.85 15.39 1.21
N PHE A 122 21.74 14.68 1.01
CA PHE A 122 20.88 14.21 2.10
C PHE A 122 21.61 13.22 3.01
N ARG A 123 22.40 12.31 2.42
CA ARG A 123 23.25 11.38 3.16
C ARG A 123 24.27 12.09 4.06
N ARG A 124 24.95 13.13 3.54
CA ARG A 124 25.88 13.96 4.32
C ARG A 124 25.20 14.74 5.45
N LYS A 125 23.96 15.21 5.25
CA LYS A 125 23.19 15.94 6.27
C LYS A 125 22.86 15.07 7.49
N HIS A 126 22.61 13.78 7.30
CA HIS A 126 22.05 12.92 8.34
C HIS A 126 23.04 12.00 9.05
N THR A 127 24.30 11.95 8.61
CA THR A 127 25.45 11.19 9.17
C THR A 127 25.07 9.78 9.64
N PHE A 128 25.35 8.76 8.83
CA PHE A 128 25.02 7.38 9.19
C PHE A 128 26.18 6.67 9.88
N SER A 129 25.92 6.08 11.04
CA SER A 129 26.84 5.20 11.77
C SER A 129 26.40 3.72 11.71
N LYS A 130 27.27 2.80 12.08
CA LYS A 130 27.23 1.36 11.72
C LYS A 130 26.12 0.55 12.39
N ILE A 131 25.36 -0.27 11.63
CA ILE A 131 24.25 -1.11 12.16
C ILE A 131 24.67 -2.31 12.98
N SER A 132 25.44 -3.16 12.35
CA SER A 132 25.70 -4.48 12.87
C SER A 132 27.18 -4.72 12.74
N GLU A 133 27.76 -5.44 13.70
CA GLU A 133 29.10 -5.99 13.54
C GLU A 133 29.15 -6.96 12.34
N ALA A 134 28.05 -7.67 12.06
CA ALA A 134 27.94 -8.58 10.92
C ALA A 134 27.81 -7.85 9.57
N HIS A 135 27.15 -6.68 9.56
CA HIS A 135 26.94 -5.87 8.35
C HIS A 135 27.24 -4.39 8.60
N PRO A 136 28.53 -4.01 8.74
CA PRO A 136 28.92 -2.66 9.16
C PRO A 136 28.62 -1.58 8.12
N GLY A 137 28.31 -1.94 6.87
CA GLY A 137 27.97 -1.03 5.78
C GLY A 137 26.48 -0.81 5.54
N VAL A 138 25.59 -1.43 6.33
CA VAL A 138 24.15 -1.24 6.20
C VAL A 138 23.72 -0.12 7.14
N HIS A 139 22.78 0.73 6.71
CA HIS A 139 22.18 1.82 7.48
C HIS A 139 20.65 1.81 7.32
N LEU A 140 19.90 2.01 8.41
CA LEU A 140 18.44 2.03 8.38
C LEU A 140 17.97 3.47 8.56
N LEU A 141 17.20 3.97 7.60
CA LEU A 141 16.59 5.28 7.71
C LEU A 141 15.08 5.10 7.87
N VAL A 142 14.51 5.73 8.89
CA VAL A 142 13.08 5.67 9.18
C VAL A 142 12.49 7.07 9.04
N ALA A 143 11.76 7.30 7.95
CA ALA A 143 10.98 8.51 7.75
C ALA A 143 9.54 8.31 8.25
N GLY A 144 9.00 9.31 8.92
CA GLY A 144 7.64 9.33 9.47
C GLY A 144 7.59 9.63 10.97
N SER A 145 6.44 10.17 11.41
CA SER A 145 6.19 10.57 12.80
C SER A 145 5.37 9.52 13.57
N GLY A 146 5.51 8.24 13.21
CA GLY A 146 4.79 7.16 13.88
C GLY A 146 5.19 7.02 15.35
N PRO A 147 4.32 6.41 16.19
CA PRO A 147 4.55 6.30 17.64
C PRO A 147 5.78 5.46 18.00
N TRP A 148 6.36 4.73 17.04
CA TRP A 148 7.43 3.76 17.27
C TRP A 148 8.82 4.34 16.98
N GLY A 149 8.94 5.66 16.73
CA GLY A 149 10.23 6.30 16.47
C GLY A 149 11.28 6.00 17.55
N LYS A 150 10.90 6.03 18.84
CA LYS A 150 11.80 5.68 19.94
C LYS A 150 12.30 4.24 19.85
N ARG A 151 11.40 3.29 19.59
CA ARG A 151 11.72 1.86 19.44
C ARG A 151 12.72 1.63 18.30
N TYR A 152 12.57 2.32 17.18
CA TYR A 152 13.51 2.23 16.07
C TYR A 152 14.89 2.80 16.42
N ALA A 153 14.94 3.94 17.12
CA ALA A 153 16.21 4.53 17.56
C ALA A 153 16.99 3.63 18.53
N GLU A 154 16.29 2.81 19.33
CA GLU A 154 16.87 1.85 20.26
C GLU A 154 17.48 0.61 19.58
N LEU A 155 17.22 0.36 18.29
CA LEU A 155 17.83 -0.75 17.54
C LEU A 155 19.35 -0.57 17.34
N GLY A 156 19.89 0.63 17.60
CA GLY A 156 21.33 0.89 17.70
C GLY A 156 21.76 2.20 17.04
N SER A 157 23.08 2.46 17.00
CA SER A 157 23.69 3.72 16.52
C SER A 157 23.50 4.07 15.03
N ASN A 158 22.67 3.33 14.35
CA ASN A 158 22.68 3.02 12.93
C ASN A 158 21.36 3.14 12.23
N VAL A 159 20.35 3.27 13.05
CA VAL A 159 19.02 3.61 12.68
C VAL A 159 18.93 5.11 12.85
N LYS A 160 18.58 5.79 11.77
CA LYS A 160 18.29 7.21 11.80
C LYS A 160 16.79 7.41 11.66
N VAL A 161 16.14 7.78 12.75
CA VAL A 161 14.75 8.21 12.73
C VAL A 161 14.73 9.70 12.37
N LEU A 162 14.09 10.01 11.24
CA LEU A 162 14.09 11.33 10.63
C LEU A 162 12.86 12.16 11.02
N GLY A 163 11.80 11.51 11.51
CA GLY A 163 10.49 12.14 11.69
C GLY A 163 9.77 12.35 10.36
N ALA A 164 8.66 13.09 10.38
CA ALA A 164 7.97 13.50 9.16
C ALA A 164 8.90 14.32 8.27
N LEU A 165 8.86 14.02 6.97
CA LEU A 165 9.60 14.73 5.95
C LEU A 165 8.64 15.55 5.10
N GLU A 166 9.04 16.77 4.76
CA GLU A 166 8.32 17.59 3.78
C GLU A 166 8.38 16.95 2.38
N PRO A 167 7.44 17.26 1.48
CA PRO A 167 7.41 16.66 0.13
C PRO A 167 8.73 16.78 -0.65
N SER A 168 9.44 17.90 -0.52
CA SER A 168 10.76 18.11 -1.14
C SER A 168 11.86 17.27 -0.50
N GLU A 169 11.75 16.96 0.80
CA GLU A 169 12.66 16.08 1.52
C GLU A 169 12.39 14.60 1.24
N LEU A 170 11.15 14.21 0.93
CA LEU A 170 10.81 12.83 0.53
C LEU A 170 11.55 12.41 -0.74
N SER A 171 11.58 13.26 -1.76
CA SER A 171 12.34 13.00 -3.00
C SER A 171 13.84 12.83 -2.71
N ASN A 172 14.41 13.69 -1.87
CA ASN A 172 15.81 13.58 -1.46
C ASN A 172 16.08 12.31 -0.63
N PHE A 173 15.13 11.93 0.23
CA PHE A 173 15.19 10.71 1.03
C PHE A 173 15.22 9.47 0.13
N TYR A 174 14.29 9.35 -0.82
CA TYR A 174 14.29 8.24 -1.77
C TYR A 174 15.59 8.22 -2.58
N ASN A 175 16.14 9.37 -2.96
CA ASN A 175 17.44 9.42 -3.66
C ASN A 175 18.65 9.07 -2.78
N ALA A 176 18.51 9.13 -1.46
CA ALA A 176 19.57 8.85 -0.48
C ALA A 176 19.67 7.37 -0.08
N ILE A 177 18.67 6.55 -0.41
CA ILE A 177 18.63 5.12 -0.10
C ILE A 177 19.01 4.28 -1.32
N ASP A 178 19.42 3.05 -1.04
CA ASP A 178 19.79 2.06 -2.07
C ASP A 178 18.65 1.06 -2.34
N VAL A 179 17.82 0.78 -1.33
CA VAL A 179 16.59 -0.04 -1.40
C VAL A 179 15.52 0.65 -0.56
N PHE A 180 14.29 0.72 -1.06
CA PHE A 180 13.13 1.12 -0.26
C PHE A 180 12.44 -0.09 0.33
N VAL A 181 12.21 -0.10 1.64
CA VAL A 181 11.51 -1.19 2.33
C VAL A 181 10.21 -0.65 2.91
N ASN A 182 9.08 -1.18 2.44
CA ASN A 182 7.79 -1.00 3.13
C ASN A 182 7.43 -2.31 3.83
N PRO A 183 7.61 -2.43 5.15
CA PRO A 183 7.32 -3.65 5.90
C PRO A 183 5.87 -3.72 6.43
N THR A 184 4.95 -2.90 5.91
CA THR A 184 3.61 -2.78 6.48
C THR A 184 2.77 -4.03 6.24
N LEU A 185 2.41 -4.73 7.33
CA LEU A 185 1.59 -5.95 7.31
C LEU A 185 0.08 -5.67 7.38
N ARG A 186 -0.34 -4.43 7.10
CA ARG A 186 -1.76 -4.08 7.01
C ARG A 186 -2.10 -3.87 5.54
N PRO A 187 -3.22 -4.43 5.04
CA PRO A 187 -3.69 -4.11 3.70
C PRO A 187 -3.93 -2.60 3.56
N GLN A 188 -3.35 -2.01 2.52
CA GLN A 188 -3.45 -0.57 2.21
C GLN A 188 -3.97 -0.30 0.80
N GLY A 189 -4.27 -1.35 0.02
CA GLY A 189 -4.43 -1.20 -1.42
C GLY A 189 -3.10 -0.86 -2.08
N LEU A 190 -3.13 -0.06 -3.15
CA LEU A 190 -1.91 0.33 -3.85
C LEU A 190 -1.19 1.50 -3.15
N ASP A 191 -0.12 1.19 -2.43
CA ASP A 191 0.73 2.20 -1.78
C ASP A 191 1.57 2.99 -2.80
N LEU A 192 1.39 4.31 -2.79
CA LEU A 192 2.10 5.25 -3.67
C LEU A 192 3.59 5.32 -3.35
N THR A 193 4.01 5.09 -2.10
CA THR A 193 5.42 5.23 -1.71
C THR A 193 6.32 4.25 -2.46
N LEU A 194 5.77 3.09 -2.86
CA LEU A 194 6.47 2.13 -3.73
C LEU A 194 6.77 2.75 -5.09
N MET A 195 5.77 3.38 -5.72
CA MET A 195 5.92 4.00 -7.03
C MET A 195 6.80 5.27 -6.96
N GLU A 196 6.70 6.05 -5.89
CA GLU A 196 7.58 7.21 -5.64
C GLU A 196 9.05 6.77 -5.54
N ALA A 197 9.34 5.72 -4.75
CA ALA A 197 10.68 5.15 -4.65
C ALA A 197 11.19 4.62 -6.00
N MET A 198 10.34 3.91 -6.75
CA MET A 198 10.69 3.42 -8.09
C MET A 198 10.98 4.56 -9.07
N HIS A 199 10.23 5.67 -9.02
CA HIS A 199 10.47 6.87 -9.81
C HIS A 199 11.81 7.56 -9.48
N CYS A 200 12.29 7.42 -8.24
CA CYS A 200 13.65 7.79 -7.84
C CYS A 200 14.70 6.70 -8.14
N GLY A 201 14.34 5.68 -8.93
CA GLY A 201 15.23 4.61 -9.39
C GLY A 201 15.57 3.60 -8.29
N LYS A 202 14.73 3.43 -7.27
CA LYS A 202 15.00 2.55 -6.14
C LYS A 202 14.22 1.24 -6.27
N PRO A 203 14.90 0.07 -6.19
CA PRO A 203 14.20 -1.19 -6.04
C PRO A 203 13.45 -1.19 -4.71
N VAL A 204 12.29 -1.86 -4.69
CA VAL A 204 11.44 -1.96 -3.50
C VAL A 204 11.49 -3.35 -2.86
N LEU A 205 11.27 -3.42 -1.56
CA LEU A 205 11.01 -4.63 -0.80
C LEU A 205 9.72 -4.46 -0.01
N THR A 206 8.72 -5.30 -0.27
CA THR A 206 7.35 -5.10 0.25
C THR A 206 6.62 -6.44 0.42
N PRO A 207 5.56 -6.56 1.24
CA PRO A 207 4.78 -7.77 1.30
C PRO A 207 4.18 -8.15 -0.06
N ASN A 208 3.93 -9.43 -0.26
CA ASN A 208 3.36 -9.98 -1.48
C ASN A 208 1.82 -9.79 -1.59
N TYR A 209 1.30 -8.65 -1.14
CA TYR A 209 -0.14 -8.37 -1.23
C TYR A 209 -0.64 -8.36 -2.69
N PRO A 210 -1.87 -8.85 -2.96
CA PRO A 210 -2.43 -8.87 -4.30
C PRO A 210 -2.48 -7.50 -4.97
N SER A 211 -2.77 -6.43 -4.20
CA SER A 211 -2.75 -5.05 -4.69
C SER A 211 -1.39 -4.59 -5.22
N ILE A 212 -0.30 -5.20 -4.77
CA ILE A 212 1.08 -4.83 -5.11
C ILE A 212 1.64 -5.76 -6.19
N VAL A 213 1.53 -7.07 -6.00
CA VAL A 213 2.09 -8.09 -6.90
C VAL A 213 1.35 -8.08 -8.23
N GLY A 214 2.09 -8.10 -9.33
CA GLY A 214 1.51 -8.06 -10.69
C GLY A 214 0.93 -6.69 -11.09
N THR A 215 0.73 -5.78 -10.13
CA THR A 215 0.31 -4.39 -10.36
C THR A 215 1.53 -3.46 -10.44
N VAL A 216 2.31 -3.37 -9.35
CA VAL A 216 3.51 -2.50 -9.25
C VAL A 216 4.80 -3.32 -9.28
N VAL A 217 4.90 -4.37 -8.44
CA VAL A 217 6.04 -5.30 -8.49
C VAL A 217 5.69 -6.43 -9.46
N VAL A 218 6.01 -6.22 -10.73
CA VAL A 218 5.70 -7.18 -11.82
C VAL A 218 6.80 -8.20 -12.07
N ASN A 219 8.04 -7.91 -11.65
CA ASN A 219 9.19 -8.82 -11.72
C ASN A 219 10.32 -8.32 -10.78
N GLN A 220 11.40 -9.09 -10.72
CA GLN A 220 12.56 -8.83 -9.86
C GLN A 220 13.39 -7.60 -10.27
N THR A 221 13.18 -7.02 -11.45
CA THR A 221 13.84 -5.78 -11.87
C THR A 221 13.35 -4.59 -11.04
N PHE A 222 12.09 -4.60 -10.61
CA PHE A 222 11.48 -3.52 -9.82
C PHE A 222 11.65 -3.70 -8.31
N GLY A 223 11.88 -4.92 -7.85
CA GLY A 223 11.98 -5.21 -6.43
C GLY A 223 11.66 -6.66 -6.09
N TYR A 224 11.65 -6.95 -4.80
CA TYR A 224 11.30 -8.25 -4.25
C TYR A 224 10.07 -8.14 -3.36
N THR A 225 9.31 -9.22 -3.28
CA THR A 225 8.23 -9.35 -2.32
C THR A 225 8.52 -10.44 -1.31
N PHE A 226 7.98 -10.30 -0.10
CA PHE A 226 8.06 -11.32 0.94
C PHE A 226 6.67 -11.70 1.47
N HIS A 227 6.54 -12.90 2.02
CA HIS A 227 5.29 -13.33 2.62
C HIS A 227 5.06 -12.59 3.95
N PRO A 228 3.90 -11.97 4.19
CA PRO A 228 3.64 -11.20 5.41
C PRO A 228 3.61 -12.06 6.69
N MET A 229 3.53 -13.39 6.58
CA MET A 229 3.90 -14.40 7.61
C MET A 229 3.98 -15.78 6.99
#